data_AF-A0A812C272-F1
#
_entry.id   AF-A0A812C272-F1
#
_cell.length_a   1.000
_cell.length_b   1.000
_cell.length_c   1.000
_cell.angle_alpha   90.00
_cell.angle_beta   90.00
_cell.angle_gamma   90.00
#
_symmetry.space_group_name_H-M   'P 1'
#
loop_
_entity.id
_entity.type
_entity.pdbx_description
1 polymer ?
#
loop_
_entity_poly.entity_id
_entity_poly.type
_entity_poly.pdbx_seq_one_letter_code
_entity_poly.pdbx_strand_id
1 'polypeptide(L)'
;MAEQSAQETAVVLTLPTFDMTNVNVWFAQTEAIFQAKHIHSQTARYAYIVEKLPPEIAADVLDLLEAVPAHNPFDILKEAIIYRTGKSHERRLHDLFNTIQLGDSRPLQLLRQMKKLLWKNSMSESLFRKLWLDKLPPYTSQILATLPNDLDLSRIAEIADKINDVPNISSADSPVPTDAAMMDVIEQLKQQLERLSTQVQHLTRAEDKNSYKVRRRSHSATRARRPMLCWYHRNYGDKAHRCTKPCTFKCQPSPKASRKAGNVDPGST
;
A
#
# COMPACT_ATOMS: atom_id res chain seq x y z
N MET A 1 50.51 -63.91 47.27
CA MET A 1 51.39 -62.77 46.92
C MET A 1 51.40 -62.66 45.41
N ALA A 2 50.90 -61.63 44.75
CA ALA A 2 50.11 -60.48 45.16
C ALA A 2 49.37 -60.02 43.88
N GLU A 3 48.06 -59.76 44.01
CA GLU A 3 47.23 -59.11 42.99
C GLU A 3 47.83 -57.74 42.63
N GLN A 4 48.16 -57.56 41.36
CA GLN A 4 48.44 -56.23 40.82
C GLN A 4 47.11 -55.55 40.49
N SER A 5 46.61 -54.82 41.48
CA SER A 5 45.50 -53.88 41.34
C SER A 5 45.92 -52.75 40.39
N ALA A 6 45.33 -52.71 39.20
CA ALA A 6 45.40 -51.54 38.33
C ALA A 6 44.62 -50.40 38.99
N GLN A 7 45.33 -49.44 39.58
CA GLN A 7 44.75 -48.19 40.03
C GLN A 7 44.41 -47.34 38.80
N GLU A 8 43.15 -47.42 38.39
CA GLU A 8 42.51 -46.48 37.49
C GLU A 8 42.47 -45.12 38.21
N THR A 9 43.45 -44.27 37.91
CA THR A 9 43.49 -42.90 38.40
C THR A 9 42.29 -42.17 37.80
N ALA A 10 41.25 -41.98 38.62
CA ALA A 10 40.09 -41.18 38.26
C ALA A 10 40.57 -39.75 37.95
N VAL A 11 40.79 -39.48 36.66
CA VAL A 11 41.06 -38.13 36.17
C VAL A 11 39.78 -37.35 36.39
N VAL A 12 39.75 -36.55 37.46
CA VAL A 12 38.62 -35.65 37.76
C VAL A 12 38.41 -34.74 36.56
N LEU A 13 37.32 -34.98 35.84
CA LEU A 13 36.99 -34.26 34.63
C LEU A 13 36.09 -33.09 34.99
N THR A 14 36.68 -31.92 35.17
CA THR A 14 35.94 -30.67 35.41
C THR A 14 35.40 -30.14 34.09
N LEU A 15 34.15 -30.46 33.78
CA LEU A 15 33.41 -29.82 32.68
C LEU A 15 32.93 -28.42 33.07
N PRO A 16 32.84 -27.48 32.11
CA PRO A 16 32.26 -26.16 32.32
C PRO A 16 30.78 -26.26 32.70
N THR A 17 30.30 -25.30 33.48
CA THR A 17 28.87 -25.15 33.80
C THR A 17 28.06 -24.98 32.52
N PHE A 18 26.90 -25.64 32.45
CA PHE A 18 26.03 -25.57 31.28
C PHE A 18 25.57 -24.13 31.02
N ASP A 19 25.83 -23.62 29.82
CA ASP A 19 25.40 -22.31 29.37
C ASP A 19 24.19 -22.42 28.45
N MET A 20 23.00 -22.09 28.96
CA MET A 20 21.75 -22.08 28.19
C MET A 20 21.69 -20.95 27.16
N THR A 21 22.52 -19.90 27.27
CA THR A 21 22.53 -18.79 26.32
C THR A 21 23.28 -19.14 25.04
N ASN A 22 24.34 -19.94 25.14
CA ASN A 22 25.16 -20.35 24.00
C ASN A 22 25.51 -21.84 24.08
N VAL A 23 24.49 -22.69 23.95
CA VAL A 23 24.60 -24.16 23.99
C VAL A 23 25.66 -24.69 23.01
N ASN A 24 25.76 -24.11 21.81
CA ASN A 24 26.78 -24.48 20.82
C ASN A 24 28.21 -24.24 21.31
N VAL A 25 28.45 -23.11 21.99
CA VAL A 25 29.78 -22.75 22.52
C VAL A 25 30.13 -23.69 23.68
N TRP A 26 29.16 -23.99 24.54
CA TRP A 26 29.35 -24.95 25.62
C TRP A 26 29.73 -26.33 25.08
N PHE A 27 29.01 -26.85 24.08
CA PHE A 27 29.38 -28.12 23.47
C PHE A 27 30.79 -28.09 22.86
N ALA A 28 31.16 -27.02 22.14
CA ALA A 28 32.51 -26.88 21.58
C ALA A 28 33.61 -26.90 22.66
N GLN A 29 33.37 -26.26 23.80
CA GLN A 29 34.29 -26.28 24.95
C GLN A 29 34.39 -27.68 25.57
N THR A 30 33.26 -28.36 25.80
CA THR A 30 33.25 -29.72 26.36
C THR A 30 33.95 -30.73 25.44
N GLU A 31 33.76 -30.62 24.12
CA GLU A 31 34.41 -31.48 23.13
C GLU A 31 35.92 -31.28 23.08
N ALA A 32 36.39 -30.03 23.19
CA ALA A 32 37.81 -29.72 23.29
C ALA A 32 38.43 -30.37 24.55
N ILE A 33 37.72 -30.36 25.68
CA ILE A 33 38.15 -31.02 26.92
C ILE A 33 38.19 -32.55 26.75
N PHE A 34 37.15 -33.15 26.15
CA PHE A 34 37.13 -34.58 25.88
C PHE A 34 38.29 -34.99 24.96
N GLN A 35 38.59 -34.19 23.95
CA GLN A 35 39.72 -34.42 23.06
C GLN A 35 41.05 -34.33 23.81
N ALA A 36 41.23 -33.32 24.67
CA ALA A 36 42.44 -33.14 25.47
C ALA A 36 42.65 -34.27 26.51
N LYS A 37 41.57 -34.92 26.95
CA LYS A 37 41.59 -36.05 27.89
C LYS A 37 41.52 -37.43 27.21
N HIS A 38 41.64 -37.48 25.88
CA HIS A 38 41.56 -38.70 25.08
C HIS A 38 40.26 -39.51 25.28
N ILE A 39 39.16 -38.83 25.60
CA ILE A 39 37.85 -39.47 25.73
C ILE A 39 37.17 -39.45 24.36
N HIS A 40 37.25 -40.59 23.67
CA HIS A 40 36.66 -40.79 22.35
C HIS A 40 35.39 -41.66 22.37
N SER A 41 35.09 -42.31 23.49
CA SER A 41 33.90 -43.15 23.65
C SER A 41 32.63 -42.30 23.71
N GLN A 42 31.71 -42.55 22.78
CA GLN A 42 30.39 -41.91 22.72
C GLN A 42 29.59 -42.13 24.02
N THR A 43 29.62 -43.34 24.57
CA THR A 43 28.93 -43.69 25.82
C THR A 43 29.52 -42.96 27.02
N ALA A 44 30.85 -42.82 27.08
CA ALA A 44 31.50 -42.07 28.14
C ALA A 44 31.13 -40.58 28.07
N ARG A 45 31.22 -39.97 26.87
CA ARG A 45 30.82 -38.57 26.64
C ARG A 45 29.35 -38.33 27.01
N TYR A 46 28.46 -39.24 26.62
CA TYR A 46 27.04 -39.17 26.97
C TYR A 46 26.85 -39.10 28.50
N ALA A 47 27.48 -40.02 29.24
CA ALA A 47 27.36 -40.03 30.71
C ALA A 47 27.82 -38.71 31.35
N TYR A 48 28.92 -38.14 30.87
CA TYR A 48 29.41 -36.84 31.37
C TYR A 48 28.47 -35.67 31.05
N ILE A 49 27.85 -35.66 29.86
CA ILE A 49 26.90 -34.61 29.49
C ILE A 49 25.63 -34.71 30.32
N VAL A 50 25.11 -35.93 30.54
CA VAL A 50 23.92 -36.15 31.37
C VAL A 50 24.14 -35.68 32.80
N GLU A 51 25.33 -35.91 33.37
CA GLU A 51 25.69 -35.42 34.71
C GLU A 51 25.67 -33.88 34.82
N LYS A 52 26.05 -33.17 33.74
CA LYS A 52 26.10 -31.70 33.72
C LYS A 52 24.81 -31.05 33.22
N LEU A 53 23.80 -31.84 32.87
CA LEU A 53 22.58 -31.34 32.27
C LEU A 53 21.68 -30.71 33.35
N PRO A 54 21.24 -29.44 33.18
CA PRO A 54 20.25 -28.85 34.07
C PRO A 54 18.92 -29.62 33.99
N PRO A 55 18.12 -29.64 35.08
CA PRO A 55 16.85 -30.38 35.12
C PRO A 55 15.85 -29.91 34.05
N GLU A 56 15.88 -28.63 33.70
CA GLU A 56 15.05 -28.04 32.64
C GLU A 56 15.35 -28.67 31.27
N ILE A 57 16.64 -28.81 30.93
CA ILE A 57 17.06 -29.40 29.66
C ILE A 57 16.89 -30.92 29.68
N ALA A 58 17.13 -31.55 30.82
CA ALA A 58 16.90 -32.98 31.00
C ALA A 58 15.44 -33.36 30.76
N ALA A 59 14.48 -32.54 31.22
CA ALA A 59 13.07 -32.70 30.90
C ALA A 59 12.80 -32.56 29.39
N ASP A 60 13.45 -31.59 28.74
CA ASP A 60 13.31 -31.37 27.30
C ASP A 60 13.84 -32.52 26.45
N VAL A 61 14.80 -33.34 26.92
CA VAL A 61 15.34 -34.52 26.19
C VAL A 61 15.09 -35.85 26.90
N LEU A 62 14.05 -35.93 27.73
CA LEU A 62 13.73 -37.10 28.55
C LEU A 62 13.64 -38.40 27.75
N ASP A 63 13.10 -38.35 26.53
CA ASP A 63 13.01 -39.49 25.60
C ASP A 63 14.37 -40.10 25.26
N LEU A 64 15.42 -39.29 25.17
CA LEU A 64 16.80 -39.74 24.92
C LEU A 64 17.54 -40.16 26.20
N LEU A 65 16.97 -39.85 27.37
CA LEU A 65 17.47 -40.31 28.66
C LEU A 65 16.83 -41.65 29.06
N GLU A 66 15.54 -41.84 28.76
CA GLU A 66 14.82 -43.10 29.00
C GLU A 66 15.20 -44.19 27.98
N ALA A 67 15.32 -43.82 26.70
CA ALA A 67 15.72 -44.72 25.63
C ALA A 67 17.08 -44.30 25.06
N VAL A 68 18.17 -44.72 25.73
CA VAL A 68 19.53 -44.40 25.31
C VAL A 68 19.81 -44.96 23.90
N PRO A 69 20.18 -44.12 22.91
CA PRO A 69 20.44 -44.58 21.56
C PRO A 69 21.59 -45.59 21.49
N ALA A 70 21.41 -46.67 20.72
CA ALA A 70 22.41 -47.74 20.59
C ALA A 70 23.67 -47.31 19.80
N HIS A 71 23.55 -46.32 18.92
CA HIS A 71 24.64 -45.82 18.09
C HIS A 71 24.76 -44.31 18.29
N ASN A 72 26.00 -43.83 18.50
CA ASN A 72 26.32 -42.41 18.68
C ASN A 72 25.42 -41.66 19.70
N PRO A 73 25.26 -42.18 20.94
CA PRO A 73 24.38 -41.57 21.94
C PRO A 73 24.71 -40.11 22.26
N PHE A 74 26.00 -39.73 22.25
CA PHE A 74 26.39 -38.34 22.52
C PHE A 74 26.05 -37.41 21.36
N ASP A 75 26.30 -37.81 20.11
CA ASP A 75 25.98 -36.95 18.95
C ASP A 75 24.48 -36.71 18.82
N ILE A 76 23.67 -37.77 19.00
CA ILE A 76 22.21 -37.67 18.96
C ILE A 76 21.70 -36.77 20.09
N LEU A 77 22.23 -36.94 21.31
CA LEU A 77 21.87 -36.10 22.44
C LEU A 77 22.27 -34.64 22.21
N LYS A 78 23.48 -34.38 21.71
CA LYS A 78 23.97 -33.03 21.38
C LYS A 78 23.07 -32.33 20.37
N GLU A 79 22.76 -33.00 19.25
CA GLU A 79 21.88 -32.44 18.21
C GLU A 79 20.50 -32.14 18.76
N ALA A 80 19.92 -33.06 19.55
CA ALA A 80 18.62 -32.87 20.15
C ALA A 80 18.60 -31.71 21.16
N ILE A 81 19.61 -31.60 22.03
CA ILE A 81 19.73 -30.51 23.00
C ILE A 81 19.82 -29.17 22.25
N ILE A 82 20.71 -29.05 21.25
CA ILE A 82 20.86 -27.83 20.45
C ILE A 82 19.52 -27.46 19.77
N TYR A 83 18.84 -28.44 19.19
CA TYR A 83 17.59 -28.21 18.48
C TYR A 83 16.43 -27.81 19.41
N ARG A 84 16.24 -28.51 20.53
CA ARG A 84 15.13 -28.26 21.46
C ARG A 84 15.32 -26.98 22.26
N THR A 85 16.55 -26.70 22.73
CA THR A 85 16.87 -25.42 23.38
C THR A 85 16.71 -24.25 22.42
N GLY A 86 17.15 -24.39 21.16
CA GLY A 86 16.91 -23.38 20.11
C GLY A 86 15.42 -23.08 19.90
N LYS A 87 14.59 -24.11 19.75
CA LYS A 87 13.13 -23.96 19.61
C LYS A 87 12.47 -23.32 20.83
N SER A 88 12.86 -23.73 22.04
CA SER A 88 12.34 -23.17 23.29
C SER A 88 12.71 -21.70 23.42
N HIS A 89 13.94 -21.35 23.04
CA HIS A 89 14.41 -19.97 22.98
C HIS A 89 13.62 -19.12 21.98
N GLU A 90 13.38 -19.62 20.76
CA GLU A 90 12.54 -18.94 19.76
C GLU A 90 11.11 -18.71 20.24
N ARG A 91 10.50 -19.69 20.93
CA ARG A 91 9.17 -19.53 21.53
C ARG A 91 9.17 -18.46 22.63
N ARG A 92 10.15 -18.46 23.51
CA ARG A 92 10.27 -17.45 24.57
C ARG A 92 10.43 -16.04 23.99
N LEU A 93 11.21 -15.89 22.92
CA LEU A 93 11.33 -14.62 22.21
C LEU A 93 10.00 -14.22 21.54
N HIS A 94 9.33 -15.17 20.90
CA HIS A 94 8.00 -14.96 20.31
C HIS A 94 7.00 -14.44 21.35
N ASP A 95 6.94 -15.07 22.52
CA ASP A 95 6.04 -14.66 23.60
C ASP A 95 6.42 -13.28 24.17
N LEU A 96 7.72 -13.02 24.35
CA LEU A 96 8.21 -11.69 24.73
C LEU A 96 7.78 -10.63 23.70
N PHE A 97 7.90 -10.90 22.41
CA PHE A 97 7.45 -9.96 21.37
C PHE A 97 5.94 -9.79 21.34
N ASN A 98 5.16 -10.82 21.66
CA ASN A 98 3.71 -10.70 21.79
C ASN A 98 3.27 -9.82 22.96
N THR A 99 4.09 -9.71 24.03
CA THR A 99 3.81 -8.75 25.10
C THR A 99 4.03 -7.29 24.70
N ILE A 100 4.80 -7.03 23.64
CA ILE A 100 5.02 -5.68 23.13
C ILE A 100 3.82 -5.27 22.28
N GLN A 101 2.96 -4.43 22.84
CA GLN A 101 1.87 -3.85 22.07
C GLN A 101 2.38 -2.71 21.20
N LEU A 102 2.08 -2.81 19.90
CA LEU A 102 2.16 -1.70 18.97
C LEU A 102 0.99 -0.77 19.27
N GLY A 103 1.12 0.10 20.27
CA GLY A 103 0.21 1.23 20.44
C GLY A 103 0.41 2.22 19.29
N ASP A 104 0.74 3.48 19.61
CA ASP A 104 1.03 4.51 18.60
C ASP A 104 2.49 4.52 18.12
N SER A 105 3.22 3.41 18.31
CA SER A 105 4.66 3.36 17.99
C SER A 105 4.91 3.22 16.50
N ARG A 106 5.80 4.07 15.96
CA ARG A 106 6.25 3.98 14.57
C ARG A 106 6.87 2.60 14.26
N PRO A 107 6.57 1.98 13.10
CA PRO A 107 7.17 0.71 12.67
C PRO A 107 8.70 0.62 12.83
N LEU A 108 9.44 1.69 12.53
CA LEU A 108 10.90 1.77 12.73
C LEU A 108 11.31 1.78 14.21
N GLN A 109 10.52 2.44 15.05
CA GLN A 109 10.76 2.48 16.48
C GLN A 109 10.52 1.09 17.10
N LEU A 110 9.45 0.41 16.69
CA LEU A 110 9.19 -0.98 17.05
C LEU A 110 10.37 -1.88 16.65
N LEU A 111 10.83 -1.76 15.40
CA LEU A 111 11.96 -2.57 14.91
C LEU A 111 13.20 -2.38 15.80
N ARG A 112 13.51 -1.14 16.18
CA ARG A 112 14.64 -0.85 17.08
C ARG A 112 14.44 -1.43 18.48
N GLN A 113 13.24 -1.36 19.03
CA GLN A 113 12.92 -1.96 20.33
C GLN A 113 13.05 -3.48 20.28
N MET A 114 12.48 -4.12 19.25
CA MET A 114 12.59 -5.56 19.08
C MET A 114 14.06 -6.00 18.87
N LYS A 115 14.84 -5.26 18.07
CA LYS A 115 16.28 -5.51 17.90
C LYS A 115 17.09 -5.33 19.20
N LYS A 116 16.67 -4.44 20.11
CA LYS A 116 17.33 -4.28 21.42
C LYS A 116 17.05 -5.46 22.36
N LEU A 117 15.89 -6.08 22.23
CA LEU A 117 15.51 -7.24 23.03
C LEU A 117 16.13 -8.54 22.51
N LEU A 118 16.42 -8.60 21.21
CA LEU A 118 17.27 -9.65 20.66
C LEU A 118 18.72 -9.41 21.11
N TRP A 119 19.29 -10.33 21.88
CA TRP A 119 20.74 -10.43 21.94
C TRP A 119 21.24 -10.90 20.57
N LYS A 120 22.30 -10.25 20.08
CA LYS A 120 22.89 -10.43 18.75
C LYS A 120 23.00 -11.93 18.39
N ASN A 121 22.12 -12.43 17.51
CA ASN A 121 21.97 -13.83 17.00
C ASN A 121 20.96 -14.76 17.68
N SER A 122 20.01 -14.26 18.47
CA SER A 122 19.07 -15.13 19.17
C SER A 122 17.93 -15.73 18.30
N MET A 123 17.73 -15.28 17.06
CA MET A 123 16.78 -15.92 16.13
C MET A 123 17.15 -15.69 14.65
N SER A 124 16.59 -16.50 13.75
CA SER A 124 16.77 -16.32 12.31
C SER A 124 16.13 -15.03 11.78
N GLU A 125 16.79 -14.38 10.83
CA GLU A 125 16.33 -13.10 10.25
C GLU A 125 14.97 -13.24 9.57
N SER A 126 14.68 -14.40 8.96
CA SER A 126 13.41 -14.69 8.31
C SER A 126 12.23 -14.79 9.30
N LEU A 127 12.45 -15.40 10.46
CA LEU A 127 11.43 -15.46 11.51
C LEU A 127 11.27 -14.09 12.18
N PHE A 128 12.36 -13.37 12.42
CA PHE A 128 12.30 -12.02 12.98
C PHE A 128 11.49 -11.07 12.09
N ARG A 129 11.73 -11.13 10.78
CA ARG A 129 10.97 -10.37 9.77
C ARG A 129 9.48 -10.66 9.86
N LYS A 130 9.09 -11.93 9.88
CA LYS A 130 7.68 -12.34 9.99
C LYS A 130 7.04 -11.81 11.26
N LEU A 131 7.72 -11.95 12.40
CA LEU A 131 7.20 -11.47 13.69
C LEU A 131 7.02 -9.97 13.73
N TRP A 132 7.95 -9.22 13.16
CA TRP A 132 7.83 -7.78 13.07
C TRP A 132 6.65 -7.38 12.17
N LEU A 133 6.47 -8.04 11.02
CA LEU A 133 5.34 -7.81 10.12
C LEU A 133 3.98 -8.15 10.75
N ASP A 134 3.90 -9.20 11.55
CA ASP A 134 2.68 -9.59 12.27
C ASP A 134 2.24 -8.57 13.33
N LYS A 135 3.16 -7.71 13.79
CA LYS A 135 2.85 -6.64 14.75
C LYS A 135 2.34 -5.37 14.08
N LEU A 136 2.58 -5.19 12.79
CA LEU A 136 2.16 -3.99 12.06
C LEU A 136 0.66 -4.03 11.74
N PRO A 137 0.02 -2.86 11.53
CA PRO A 137 -1.32 -2.81 10.99
C PRO A 137 -1.45 -3.65 9.70
N PRO A 138 -2.60 -4.30 9.47
CA PRO A 138 -2.77 -5.25 8.38
C PRO A 138 -2.49 -4.65 7.00
N TYR A 139 -2.86 -3.38 6.79
CA TYR A 139 -2.59 -2.66 5.54
C TYR A 139 -1.08 -2.48 5.28
N THR A 140 -0.33 -2.01 6.28
CA THR A 140 1.13 -1.88 6.18
C THR A 140 1.81 -3.22 6.00
N SER A 141 1.40 -4.25 6.75
CA SER A 141 2.01 -5.58 6.69
C SER A 141 1.83 -6.23 5.31
N GLN A 142 0.64 -6.12 4.70
CA GLN A 142 0.37 -6.66 3.37
C GLN A 142 1.23 -6.02 2.28
N ILE A 143 1.41 -4.69 2.32
CA ILE A 143 2.28 -3.99 1.38
C ILE A 143 3.73 -4.46 1.55
N LEU A 144 4.21 -4.53 2.79
CA LEU A 144 5.59 -4.90 3.10
C LEU A 144 5.90 -6.38 2.82
N ALA A 145 4.90 -7.26 2.88
CA ALA A 145 5.03 -8.68 2.54
C ALA A 145 5.33 -8.91 1.05
N THR A 146 4.99 -7.95 0.17
CA THR A 146 5.31 -8.05 -1.27
C THR A 146 6.76 -7.68 -1.59
N LEU A 147 7.49 -7.04 -0.66
CA LEU A 147 8.88 -6.70 -0.88
C LEU A 147 9.79 -7.92 -0.80
N PRO A 148 10.90 -7.94 -1.56
CA PRO A 148 11.91 -9.00 -1.50
C PRO A 148 12.39 -9.30 -0.07
N ASN A 149 12.67 -10.59 0.19
CA ASN A 149 13.07 -11.07 1.53
C ASN A 149 14.52 -10.72 1.89
N ASP A 150 15.34 -10.38 0.88
CA ASP A 150 16.75 -9.98 0.97
C ASP A 150 16.95 -8.48 1.26
N LEU A 151 15.88 -7.67 1.24
CA LEU A 151 15.97 -6.27 1.67
C LEU A 151 16.24 -6.17 3.17
N ASP A 152 17.16 -5.27 3.54
CA ASP A 152 17.43 -4.94 4.94
C ASP A 152 16.15 -4.48 5.64
N LEU A 153 15.85 -5.12 6.76
CA LEU A 153 14.66 -4.87 7.56
C LEU A 153 14.59 -3.40 8.03
N SER A 154 15.75 -2.76 8.22
CA SER A 154 15.79 -1.33 8.58
C SER A 154 15.21 -0.45 7.47
N ARG A 155 15.51 -0.77 6.20
CA ARG A 155 14.95 -0.06 5.04
C ARG A 155 13.46 -0.30 4.88
N ILE A 156 13.01 -1.52 5.15
CA ILE A 156 11.59 -1.88 5.12
C ILE A 156 10.81 -1.12 6.18
N ALA A 157 11.39 -0.95 7.37
CA ALA A 157 10.76 -0.16 8.42
C ALA A 157 10.71 1.34 8.12
N GLU A 158 11.68 1.90 7.39
CA GLU A 158 11.57 3.27 6.87
C GLU A 158 10.41 3.42 5.85
N ILE A 159 10.19 2.41 5.01
CA ILE A 159 9.06 2.39 4.08
C ILE A 159 7.74 2.28 4.86
N ALA A 160 7.71 1.45 5.89
CA ALA A 160 6.55 1.29 6.78
C ALA A 160 6.18 2.61 7.48
N ASP A 161 7.16 3.34 8.00
CA ASP A 161 6.95 4.66 8.58
C ASP A 161 6.35 5.64 7.55
N LYS A 162 6.84 5.63 6.31
CA LYS A 162 6.29 6.46 5.23
C LYS A 162 4.84 6.10 4.89
N ILE A 163 4.49 4.81 4.90
CA ILE A 163 3.11 4.35 4.66
C ILE A 163 2.20 4.84 5.79
N ASN A 164 2.66 4.82 7.04
CA ASN A 164 1.91 5.36 8.20
C ASN A 164 1.80 6.88 8.19
N ASP A 165 2.79 7.58 7.64
CA ASP A 165 2.78 9.05 7.50
C ASP A 165 1.89 9.52 6.32
N VAL A 166 1.47 8.63 5.41
CA VAL A 166 0.43 8.97 4.43
C VAL A 166 -0.87 9.11 5.22
N PRO A 167 -1.45 10.33 5.36
CA PRO A 167 -2.75 10.46 5.96
C PRO A 167 -3.69 9.60 5.14
N ASN A 168 -4.36 8.66 5.80
CA ASN A 168 -5.48 7.97 5.22
C ASN A 168 -6.39 9.06 4.65
N ILE A 169 -6.60 9.08 3.33
CA ILE A 169 -7.55 10.01 2.71
C ILE A 169 -8.97 9.80 3.28
N SER A 170 -9.17 8.75 4.09
CA SER A 170 -10.37 8.49 4.89
C SER A 170 -10.41 9.19 6.26
N SER A 171 -9.52 10.15 6.57
CA SER A 171 -9.52 10.87 7.85
C SER A 171 -9.48 12.39 7.67
N ALA A 172 -10.43 12.90 6.88
CA ALA A 172 -11.07 14.18 7.17
C ALA A 172 -12.49 13.86 7.65
N ASP A 173 -13.02 14.65 8.58
CA ASP A 173 -14.39 14.60 9.13
C ASP A 173 -15.50 14.58 8.06
N SER A 174 -15.62 13.47 7.34
CA SER A 174 -16.71 13.19 6.42
C SER A 174 -17.15 11.76 6.68
N PRO A 175 -18.44 11.55 7.01
CA PRO A 175 -18.95 10.21 7.25
C PRO A 175 -18.67 9.39 6.00
N VAL A 176 -17.95 8.27 6.19
CA VAL A 176 -17.78 7.23 5.17
C VAL A 176 -19.16 6.98 4.56
N PRO A 177 -19.35 7.19 3.24
CA PRO A 177 -20.62 6.84 2.64
C PRO A 177 -20.73 5.33 2.76
N THR A 178 -21.58 4.86 3.66
CA THR A 178 -22.01 3.46 3.71
C THR A 178 -22.44 3.03 2.30
N ASP A 179 -22.33 1.75 1.95
CA ASP A 179 -22.75 1.24 0.63
C ASP A 179 -24.13 1.74 0.18
N ALA A 180 -25.04 2.01 1.13
CA ALA A 180 -26.34 2.64 0.89
C ALA A 180 -26.26 4.07 0.30
N ALA A 181 -25.32 4.90 0.77
CA ALA A 181 -25.12 6.26 0.28
C ALA A 181 -24.43 6.27 -1.09
N MET A 182 -23.52 5.32 -1.35
CA MET A 182 -22.94 5.13 -2.68
C MET A 182 -24.00 4.65 -3.68
N MET A 183 -24.92 3.77 -3.26
CA MET A 183 -26.06 3.35 -4.07
C MET A 183 -27.04 4.49 -4.36
N ASP A 184 -27.28 5.40 -3.42
CA ASP A 184 -28.14 6.59 -3.64
C ASP A 184 -27.51 7.56 -4.65
N VAL A 185 -26.20 7.78 -4.58
CA VAL A 185 -25.47 8.60 -5.58
C VAL A 185 -25.51 7.95 -6.96
N ILE A 186 -25.34 6.63 -7.04
CA ILE A 186 -25.46 5.89 -8.31
C ILE A 186 -26.88 6.02 -8.89
N GLU A 187 -27.90 5.94 -8.04
CA GLU A 187 -29.29 6.07 -8.47
C GLU A 187 -29.62 7.51 -8.91
N GLN A 188 -29.10 8.53 -8.22
CA GLN A 188 -29.17 9.92 -8.67
C GLN A 188 -28.47 10.13 -10.02
N LEU A 189 -27.30 9.51 -10.21
CA LEU A 189 -26.56 9.61 -11.48
C LEU A 189 -27.34 8.96 -12.64
N LYS A 190 -27.98 7.81 -12.41
CA LYS A 190 -28.87 7.16 -13.39
C LYS A 190 -30.05 8.06 -13.76
N GLN A 191 -30.71 8.66 -12.77
CA GLN A 191 -31.81 9.58 -13.01
C GLN A 191 -31.37 10.83 -13.79
N GLN A 192 -30.16 11.35 -13.53
CA GLN A 192 -29.61 12.46 -14.30
C GLN A 192 -29.31 12.06 -15.75
N LEU A 193 -28.77 10.85 -15.98
CA LEU A 193 -28.53 10.33 -17.33
C LEU A 193 -29.84 10.14 -18.11
N GLU A 194 -30.91 9.65 -17.48
CA GLU A 194 -32.20 9.48 -18.12
C GLU A 194 -32.86 10.82 -18.47
N ARG A 195 -32.75 11.81 -17.58
CA ARG A 195 -33.20 13.19 -17.85
C ARG A 195 -32.41 13.84 -18.99
N LEU A 196 -31.09 13.65 -19.04
CA LEU A 196 -30.28 14.16 -20.14
C LEU A 196 -30.63 13.47 -21.46
N SER A 197 -30.79 12.15 -21.46
CA SER A 197 -31.17 11.35 -22.62
C SER A 197 -32.52 11.81 -23.20
N THR A 198 -33.52 12.00 -22.34
CA THR A 198 -34.84 12.49 -22.76
C THR A 198 -34.79 13.93 -23.29
N GLN A 199 -33.96 14.80 -22.72
CA GLN A 199 -33.76 16.16 -23.23
C GLN A 199 -33.08 16.17 -24.61
N VAL A 200 -32.07 15.32 -24.83
CA VAL A 200 -31.42 15.15 -26.14
C VAL A 200 -32.40 14.58 -27.17
N GLN A 201 -33.23 13.61 -26.79
CA GLN A 201 -34.30 13.09 -27.68
C GLN A 201 -35.36 14.14 -28.02
N HIS A 202 -35.69 15.03 -27.08
CA HIS A 202 -36.64 16.11 -27.33
C HIS A 202 -36.08 17.17 -28.29
N LEU A 203 -34.80 17.51 -28.15
CA LEU A 203 -34.12 18.46 -29.03
C LEU A 203 -33.99 17.92 -30.46
N THR A 204 -33.54 16.66 -30.61
CA THR A 204 -33.44 15.99 -31.92
C THR A 204 -34.81 15.88 -32.61
N ARG A 205 -35.88 15.54 -31.88
CA ARG A 205 -37.27 15.54 -32.42
C ARG A 205 -37.79 16.94 -32.77
N ALA A 206 -37.35 17.98 -32.06
CA ALA A 206 -37.74 19.36 -32.33
C ALA A 206 -37.03 19.92 -33.58
N GLU A 207 -35.78 19.52 -33.83
CA GLU A 207 -35.03 19.85 -35.04
C GLU A 207 -35.65 19.22 -36.28
N ASP A 208 -36.06 17.95 -36.19
CA ASP A 208 -36.85 17.31 -37.23
C ASP A 208 -38.13 18.11 -37.46
N LYS A 209 -38.90 18.45 -36.41
CA LYS A 209 -40.13 19.25 -36.50
C LYS A 209 -39.99 20.62 -37.16
N ASN A 210 -38.83 21.23 -37.02
CA ASN A 210 -38.53 22.49 -37.64
C ASN A 210 -38.17 22.33 -39.13
N SER A 211 -37.50 21.25 -39.51
CA SER A 211 -37.12 20.93 -40.89
C SER A 211 -38.33 20.76 -41.83
N TYR A 212 -39.42 20.13 -41.37
CA TYR A 212 -40.63 19.99 -42.19
C TYR A 212 -41.56 21.21 -42.23
N LYS A 213 -41.39 22.20 -41.33
CA LYS A 213 -42.13 23.48 -41.40
C LYS A 213 -41.46 24.51 -42.32
N VAL A 214 -40.14 24.45 -42.51
CA VAL A 214 -39.43 25.38 -43.42
C VAL A 214 -39.70 25.06 -44.89
N ARG A 215 -40.04 23.81 -45.24
CA ARG A 215 -40.24 23.40 -46.65
C ARG A 215 -41.67 23.51 -47.18
N ARG A 216 -42.65 24.00 -46.38
CA ARG A 216 -44.05 24.21 -46.82
C ARG A 216 -44.49 25.68 -46.79
N ARG A 217 -43.63 26.59 -47.24
CA ARG A 217 -44.02 27.92 -47.71
C ARG A 217 -43.65 28.15 -49.17
N SER A 218 -43.90 27.16 -50.01
CA SER A 218 -44.05 27.35 -51.46
C SER A 218 -45.50 27.71 -51.73
N HIS A 219 -45.87 28.96 -51.41
CA HIS A 219 -47.19 29.48 -51.75
C HIS A 219 -47.20 29.87 -53.23
N SER A 220 -47.77 29.00 -54.06
CA SER A 220 -48.50 29.45 -55.24
C SER A 220 -49.68 30.30 -54.75
N ALA A 221 -49.68 31.59 -55.07
CA ALA A 221 -50.85 32.36 -55.53
C ALA A 221 -50.64 33.87 -55.32
N THR A 222 -50.91 34.61 -56.39
CA THR A 222 -51.25 36.05 -56.47
C THR A 222 -50.14 37.10 -56.32
N ARG A 223 -49.66 37.54 -57.50
CA ARG A 223 -49.23 38.91 -57.80
C ARG A 223 -50.11 39.94 -57.07
N ALA A 224 -49.58 40.57 -56.04
CA ALA A 224 -49.98 41.91 -55.61
C ALA A 224 -48.70 42.74 -55.42
N ARG A 225 -48.57 43.83 -56.18
CA ARG A 225 -47.39 44.70 -56.24
C ARG A 225 -47.03 45.23 -54.85
N ARG A 226 -46.11 44.60 -54.14
CA ARG A 226 -45.55 45.17 -52.90
C ARG A 226 -44.55 46.26 -53.28
N PRO A 227 -44.73 47.51 -52.81
CA PRO A 227 -43.77 48.58 -53.07
C PRO A 227 -42.41 48.20 -52.46
N MET A 228 -41.33 48.26 -53.25
CA MET A 228 -39.96 48.11 -52.75
C MET A 228 -39.64 49.32 -51.86
N LEU A 229 -39.87 49.21 -50.56
CA LEU A 229 -39.54 50.25 -49.59
C LEU A 229 -38.13 50.03 -49.05
N CYS A 230 -37.29 51.06 -49.02
CA CYS A 230 -35.97 50.99 -48.41
C CYS A 230 -36.07 50.89 -46.89
N TRP A 231 -34.97 50.48 -46.24
CA TRP A 231 -34.93 50.25 -44.79
C TRP A 231 -35.50 51.43 -43.98
N TYR A 232 -35.17 52.67 -44.35
CA TYR A 232 -35.67 53.87 -43.68
C TYR A 232 -37.19 54.03 -43.76
N HIS A 233 -37.81 53.85 -44.94
CA HIS A 233 -39.28 53.95 -45.08
C HIS A 233 -40.00 52.73 -44.53
N ARG A 234 -39.34 51.57 -44.47
CA ARG A 234 -39.88 50.37 -43.84
C ARG A 234 -39.93 50.48 -42.31
N ASN A 235 -39.01 51.23 -41.71
CA ASN A 235 -38.92 51.36 -40.25
C ASN A 235 -39.57 52.65 -39.72
N TYR A 236 -39.54 53.75 -40.49
CA TYR A 236 -39.98 55.08 -40.07
C TYR A 236 -41.12 55.67 -40.92
N GLY A 237 -41.56 54.99 -41.97
CA GLY A 237 -42.67 55.44 -42.82
C GLY A 237 -42.43 56.80 -43.48
N ASP A 238 -43.47 57.62 -43.51
CA ASP A 238 -43.49 59.00 -44.02
C ASP A 238 -42.63 60.00 -43.24
N LYS A 239 -42.21 59.63 -42.02
CA LYS A 239 -41.30 60.42 -41.18
C LYS A 239 -39.82 60.18 -41.51
N ALA A 240 -39.52 59.36 -42.52
CA ALA A 240 -38.15 59.07 -42.93
C ALA A 240 -37.50 60.29 -43.63
N HIS A 241 -36.47 60.87 -43.01
CA HIS A 241 -35.70 61.98 -43.60
C HIS A 241 -34.67 61.53 -44.66
N ARG A 242 -34.55 60.23 -44.92
CA ARG A 242 -33.57 59.66 -45.86
C ARG A 242 -34.19 58.55 -46.69
N CYS A 243 -33.86 58.55 -47.98
CA CYS A 243 -34.43 57.67 -48.99
C CYS A 243 -33.31 57.02 -49.82
N THR A 244 -33.08 55.71 -49.65
CA THR A 244 -32.14 54.94 -50.49
C THR A 244 -32.85 54.32 -51.67
N LYS A 245 -32.38 54.58 -52.89
CA LYS A 245 -32.93 53.96 -54.11
C LYS A 245 -32.40 52.53 -54.29
N PRO A 246 -33.18 51.60 -54.90
CA PRO A 246 -34.53 51.80 -55.45
C PRO A 246 -35.61 51.71 -54.36
N CYS A 247 -36.34 52.81 -54.15
CA CYS A 247 -37.48 52.87 -53.25
C CYS A 247 -38.71 53.41 -53.98
N THR A 248 -39.86 52.76 -53.83
CA THR A 248 -41.13 53.16 -54.45
C THR A 248 -41.95 54.14 -53.61
N PHE A 249 -41.45 54.57 -52.45
CA PHE A 249 -42.07 55.62 -51.63
C PHE A 249 -41.86 56.99 -52.31
N LYS A 250 -42.89 57.83 -52.37
CA LYS A 250 -42.79 59.17 -52.98
C LYS A 250 -41.94 60.10 -52.11
N CYS A 251 -40.62 59.99 -52.23
CA CYS A 251 -39.66 60.87 -51.55
C CYS A 251 -39.78 62.28 -52.14
N GLN A 252 -40.44 63.21 -51.44
CA GLN A 252 -40.45 64.61 -51.85
C GLN A 252 -39.06 65.22 -51.61
N PRO A 253 -38.45 65.90 -52.60
CA PRO A 253 -37.18 66.58 -52.41
C PRO A 253 -37.39 67.84 -51.57
N SER A 254 -36.86 67.87 -50.35
CA SER A 254 -36.74 69.12 -49.58
C SER A 254 -35.70 70.06 -50.24
N PRO A 255 -35.86 71.39 -50.14
CA PRO A 255 -35.21 72.36 -51.02
C PRO A 255 -33.69 72.45 -50.80
N LYS A 256 -32.95 72.63 -51.89
CA LYS A 256 -31.51 72.87 -51.90
C LYS A 256 -31.16 74.28 -51.39
N ALA A 257 -30.15 74.39 -50.54
CA ALA A 257 -29.27 75.56 -50.41
C ALA A 257 -27.85 75.01 -50.13
N SER A 258 -26.99 74.79 -51.14
CA SER A 258 -26.19 75.73 -51.92
C SER A 258 -24.91 76.21 -51.19
N ARG A 259 -23.77 75.82 -51.79
CA ARG A 259 -22.40 76.38 -51.67
C ARG A 259 -21.62 76.01 -50.38
N LYS A 260 -20.33 75.68 -50.41
CA LYS A 260 -19.25 76.02 -51.37
C LYS A 260 -18.10 75.00 -51.27
N ALA A 261 -17.27 75.00 -52.32
CA ALA A 261 -16.19 74.07 -52.67
C ALA A 261 -14.95 74.08 -51.76
N GLY A 262 -14.10 73.05 -51.92
CA GLY A 262 -12.71 72.98 -51.45
C GLY A 262 -12.32 71.55 -51.02
N ASN A 263 -12.02 70.61 -51.90
CA ASN A 263 -10.76 70.37 -52.64
C ASN A 263 -9.76 69.43 -51.89
N VAL A 264 -9.12 68.56 -52.68
CA VAL A 264 -7.83 67.84 -52.46
C VAL A 264 -7.84 66.50 -51.69
N ASP A 265 -7.93 65.41 -52.47
CA ASP A 265 -7.17 64.13 -52.40
C ASP A 265 -5.63 64.36 -52.36
N PRO A 266 -4.71 63.37 -52.18
CA PRO A 266 -4.84 61.93 -51.88
C PRO A 266 -3.70 61.39 -50.95
N GLY A 267 -3.55 60.07 -50.87
CA GLY A 267 -2.24 59.39 -50.73
C GLY A 267 -2.08 58.66 -49.40
N SER A 268 -2.39 57.37 -49.30
CA SER A 268 -1.66 56.21 -49.86
C SER A 268 -0.18 56.20 -49.51
N THR A 269 0.22 55.19 -48.75
CA THR A 269 1.53 54.57 -48.85
C THR A 269 1.30 53.08 -49.12
#